data_AF-B1MXJ4-F1
#
_entry.id   AF-B1MXJ4-F1
#
_cell.length_a   1.000
_cell.length_b   1.000
_cell.length_c   1.000
_cell.angle_alpha   90.00
_cell.angle_beta   90.00
_cell.angle_gamma   90.00
#
_symmetry.space_group_name_H-M   'P 1'
#
loop_
_entity.id
_entity.type
_entity.pdbx_description
1 polymer ?
#
loop_
_entity_poly.entity_id
_entity_poly.type
_entity_poly.pdbx_seq_one_letter_code
_entity_poly.pdbx_strand_id
1 'polypeptide(L)'
;MKQGKSAQIKKIKHINQKQHKKQHEEKLPPFNYDEFAGFLRARYYLTHHDKYSRETFEVASFFLDDVIAMMVNQNFSAFTSNERATVNLSEVMQATLVNSDDKDWRYFVMLVPVLYDMQKFIVKESSVNPRFVAQAPKFDINFWRMIMRTVMAINFFKWQGKDVAEMMKTSQAIDTLQFKFLSENEADDDFNLAVIHETFKGLSPVLRSFKNAEVEESTISITDSVLETELAYAKIKLGQFKLASVKDVVSDNVTAMLYAFHEGMAKEYGLTHDSWSAEALKAFTVHHLLDYWRPEWQDLDGIGGELKSYLTFLSSKQAITGLKDKIDNLDYVDRYIDVSALNYLLADMSIDDTATRA
;
A
#
# COMPACT_ATOMS: atom_id res chain seq x y z
N MET A 1 -32.27 -60.74 11.72
CA MET A 1 -32.09 -59.31 11.34
C MET A 1 -30.67 -59.05 10.81
N LYS A 2 -30.40 -59.33 9.53
CA LYS A 2 -29.07 -59.11 8.89
C LYS A 2 -29.07 -58.01 7.80
N GLN A 3 -30.21 -57.38 7.52
CA GLN A 3 -30.37 -56.40 6.43
C GLN A 3 -29.97 -54.95 6.78
N GLY A 4 -29.86 -54.60 8.07
CA GLY A 4 -29.51 -53.23 8.48
C GLY A 4 -28.03 -52.85 8.30
N LYS A 5 -27.11 -53.81 8.51
CA LYS A 5 -25.66 -53.55 8.46
C LYS A 5 -25.15 -53.33 7.03
N SER A 6 -25.68 -54.06 6.05
CA SER A 6 -25.29 -53.93 4.63
C SER A 6 -25.76 -52.60 4.01
N ALA A 7 -26.91 -52.08 4.42
CA ALA A 7 -27.39 -50.76 4.01
C ALA A 7 -26.54 -49.63 4.61
N GLN A 8 -26.13 -49.74 5.87
CA GLN A 8 -25.21 -48.79 6.50
C GLN A 8 -23.82 -48.80 5.86
N ILE A 9 -23.26 -49.98 5.54
CA ILE A 9 -21.97 -50.10 4.85
C ILE A 9 -22.04 -49.53 3.43
N LYS A 10 -23.14 -49.73 2.69
CA LYS A 10 -23.36 -49.09 1.39
C LYS A 10 -23.45 -47.57 1.52
N LYS A 11 -24.13 -47.05 2.55
CA LYS A 11 -24.25 -45.60 2.79
C LYS A 11 -22.88 -44.98 3.14
N ILE A 12 -22.08 -45.64 3.97
CA ILE A 12 -20.70 -45.23 4.30
C ILE A 12 -19.80 -45.30 3.05
N LYS A 13 -19.85 -46.38 2.26
CA LYS A 13 -19.12 -46.45 0.99
C LYS A 13 -19.53 -45.36 0.02
N HIS A 14 -20.82 -45.02 -0.06
CA HIS A 14 -21.30 -43.97 -0.96
C HIS A 14 -20.90 -42.56 -0.49
N ILE A 15 -20.83 -42.33 0.83
CA ILE A 15 -20.32 -41.10 1.45
C ILE A 15 -18.82 -40.99 1.23
N ASN A 16 -18.06 -42.05 1.49
CA ASN A 16 -16.61 -42.07 1.27
C ASN A 16 -16.27 -41.96 -0.22
N GLN A 17 -17.04 -42.58 -1.13
CA GLN A 17 -16.86 -42.39 -2.58
C GLN A 17 -17.24 -40.99 -3.04
N LYS A 18 -18.23 -40.32 -2.42
CA LYS A 18 -18.54 -38.90 -2.69
C LYS A 18 -17.47 -37.96 -2.14
N GLN A 19 -16.89 -38.27 -0.98
CA GLN A 19 -15.76 -37.53 -0.40
C GLN A 19 -14.50 -37.73 -1.24
N HIS A 20 -14.17 -38.95 -1.65
CA HIS A 20 -13.04 -39.23 -2.54
C HIS A 20 -13.23 -38.68 -3.95
N LYS A 21 -14.47 -38.62 -4.49
CA LYS A 21 -14.76 -37.94 -5.77
C LYS A 21 -14.72 -36.41 -5.67
N LYS A 22 -14.92 -35.81 -4.49
CA LYS A 22 -14.66 -34.38 -4.24
C LYS A 22 -13.19 -34.08 -3.95
N GLN A 23 -12.43 -35.09 -3.51
CA GLN A 23 -10.97 -35.05 -3.34
C GLN A 23 -10.21 -35.39 -4.62
N HIS A 24 -10.88 -35.60 -5.76
CA HIS A 24 -10.25 -35.28 -7.03
C HIS A 24 -10.09 -33.76 -7.05
N GLU A 25 -8.99 -33.31 -6.47
CA GLU A 25 -8.54 -31.92 -6.37
C GLU A 25 -8.79 -31.25 -7.72
N GLU A 26 -9.72 -30.30 -7.72
CA GLU A 26 -9.73 -29.26 -8.73
C GLU A 26 -8.36 -28.60 -8.60
N LYS A 27 -7.43 -28.97 -9.50
CA LYS A 27 -6.11 -28.36 -9.54
C LYS A 27 -6.36 -26.87 -9.64
N LEU A 28 -5.99 -26.13 -8.60
CA LEU A 28 -6.16 -24.69 -8.60
C LEU A 28 -5.38 -24.13 -9.81
N PRO A 29 -5.88 -23.06 -10.44
CA PRO A 29 -5.13 -22.42 -11.51
C PRO A 29 -3.72 -22.04 -11.04
N PRO A 30 -2.78 -21.65 -11.91
CA PRO A 30 -1.57 -20.99 -11.44
C PRO A 30 -1.93 -19.80 -10.53
N PHE A 31 -1.17 -19.60 -9.45
CA PHE A 31 -1.39 -18.45 -8.59
C PHE A 31 -1.02 -17.17 -9.34
N ASN A 32 -1.95 -16.21 -9.39
CA ASN A 32 -1.73 -14.88 -9.92
C ASN A 32 -1.91 -13.89 -8.77
N TYR A 33 -0.83 -13.18 -8.41
CA TYR A 33 -0.84 -12.21 -7.31
C TYR A 33 -1.80 -11.06 -7.58
N ASP A 34 -1.80 -10.52 -8.79
CA ASP A 34 -2.60 -9.33 -9.14
C ASP A 34 -4.10 -9.65 -9.12
N GLU A 35 -4.50 -10.83 -9.60
CA GLU A 35 -5.88 -11.30 -9.49
C GLU A 35 -6.30 -11.51 -8.03
N PHE A 36 -5.41 -12.11 -7.23
CA PHE A 36 -5.68 -12.39 -5.82
C PHE A 36 -5.78 -11.11 -4.97
N ALA A 37 -4.81 -10.22 -5.10
CA ALA A 37 -4.79 -8.93 -4.41
C ALA A 37 -5.93 -8.04 -4.91
N GLY A 38 -6.14 -7.95 -6.23
CA GLY A 38 -7.23 -7.20 -6.83
C GLY A 38 -8.61 -7.66 -6.37
N PHE A 39 -8.82 -8.98 -6.22
CA PHE A 39 -10.04 -9.52 -5.63
C PHE A 39 -10.24 -9.02 -4.19
N LEU A 40 -9.23 -9.12 -3.33
CA LEU A 40 -9.35 -8.68 -1.93
C LEU A 40 -9.55 -7.17 -1.81
N ARG A 41 -8.84 -6.36 -2.60
CA ARG A 41 -9.04 -4.89 -2.67
C ARG A 41 -10.47 -4.53 -3.04
N ALA A 42 -10.99 -5.09 -4.13
CA ALA A 42 -12.35 -4.83 -4.58
C ALA A 42 -13.38 -5.22 -3.51
N ARG A 43 -13.18 -6.36 -2.85
CA ARG A 43 -14.06 -6.82 -1.76
C ARG A 43 -13.98 -5.90 -0.54
N TYR A 44 -12.80 -5.40 -0.19
CA TYR A 44 -12.63 -4.47 0.91
C TYR A 44 -13.33 -3.14 0.62
N TYR A 45 -13.08 -2.54 -0.55
CA TYR A 45 -13.74 -1.32 -1.03
C TYR A 45 -15.27 -1.45 -0.94
N LEU A 46 -15.84 -2.50 -1.51
CA LEU A 46 -17.30 -2.73 -1.52
C LEU A 46 -17.92 -2.90 -0.12
N THR A 47 -17.12 -3.20 0.91
CA THR A 47 -17.62 -3.49 2.25
C THR A 47 -17.24 -2.45 3.30
N HIS A 48 -16.24 -1.61 3.04
CA HIS A 48 -15.67 -0.67 4.02
C HIS A 48 -15.54 0.77 3.51
N HIS A 49 -15.68 1.04 2.21
CA HIS A 49 -15.52 2.41 1.67
C HIS A 49 -16.40 3.43 2.40
N ASP A 50 -17.70 3.16 2.54
CA ASP A 50 -18.64 4.09 3.16
C ASP A 50 -18.60 4.06 4.71
N LYS A 51 -17.78 3.19 5.31
CA LYS A 51 -17.71 3.01 6.76
C LYS A 51 -16.78 4.02 7.43
N TYR A 52 -15.74 4.44 6.74
CA TYR A 52 -14.71 5.33 7.27
C TYR A 52 -14.72 6.68 6.55
N SER A 53 -14.08 7.69 7.15
CA SER A 53 -13.74 8.89 6.39
C SER A 53 -12.79 8.51 5.25
N ARG A 54 -12.74 9.34 4.21
CA ARG A 54 -11.90 9.10 3.03
C ARG A 54 -10.44 8.87 3.43
N GLU A 55 -9.90 9.67 4.33
CA GLU A 55 -8.50 9.59 4.76
C GLU A 55 -8.20 8.29 5.50
N THR A 56 -9.08 7.89 6.43
CA THR A 56 -8.94 6.63 7.17
C THR A 56 -9.10 5.42 6.25
N PHE A 57 -9.97 5.49 5.25
CA PHE A 57 -10.12 4.42 4.26
C PHE A 57 -8.86 4.24 3.42
N GLU A 58 -8.25 5.32 2.93
CA GLU A 58 -7.04 5.26 2.10
C GLU A 58 -5.85 4.73 2.90
N VAL A 59 -5.66 5.22 4.14
CA VAL A 59 -4.67 4.66 5.08
C VAL A 59 -4.88 3.15 5.28
N ALA A 60 -6.14 2.71 5.41
CA ALA A 60 -6.47 1.29 5.51
C ALA A 60 -6.21 0.53 4.21
N SER A 61 -6.44 1.13 3.04
CA SER A 61 -6.18 0.49 1.74
C SER A 61 -4.69 0.18 1.56
N PHE A 62 -3.82 1.17 1.82
CA PHE A 62 -2.36 0.97 1.84
C PHE A 62 -1.95 -0.17 2.78
N PHE A 63 -2.52 -0.22 3.97
CA PHE A 63 -2.20 -1.26 4.93
C PHE A 63 -2.69 -2.64 4.48
N LEU A 64 -3.88 -2.72 3.87
CA LEU A 64 -4.41 -3.97 3.31
C LEU A 64 -3.46 -4.53 2.24
N ASP A 65 -2.95 -3.66 1.37
CA ASP A 65 -2.02 -4.04 0.31
C ASP A 65 -0.70 -4.59 0.85
N ASP A 66 -0.11 -3.89 1.83
CA ASP A 66 1.09 -4.36 2.49
C ASP A 66 0.82 -5.67 3.29
N VAL A 67 -0.39 -5.88 3.84
CA VAL A 67 -0.81 -7.12 4.52
C VAL A 67 -0.96 -8.27 3.53
N ILE A 68 -1.57 -8.04 2.36
CA ILE A 68 -1.71 -9.04 1.30
C ILE A 68 -0.33 -9.47 0.79
N ALA A 69 0.54 -8.51 0.52
CA ALA A 69 1.92 -8.76 0.10
C ALA A 69 2.67 -9.59 1.16
N MET A 70 2.58 -9.20 2.43
CA MET A 70 3.24 -9.90 3.53
C MET A 70 2.69 -11.32 3.71
N MET A 71 1.37 -11.50 3.61
CA MET A 71 0.71 -12.79 3.71
C MET A 71 1.22 -13.76 2.64
N VAL A 72 1.29 -13.31 1.38
CA VAL A 72 1.78 -14.12 0.27
C VAL A 72 3.28 -14.40 0.44
N ASN A 73 4.08 -13.39 0.79
CA ASN A 73 5.52 -13.54 0.95
C ASN A 73 5.90 -14.56 2.03
N GLN A 74 5.29 -14.48 3.21
CA GLN A 74 5.55 -15.41 4.32
C GLN A 74 5.10 -16.84 4.02
N ASN A 75 4.15 -17.02 3.08
CA ASN A 75 3.54 -18.30 2.76
C ASN A 75 3.72 -18.69 1.28
N PHE A 76 4.78 -18.17 0.63
CA PHE A 76 4.94 -18.21 -0.83
C PHE A 76 4.77 -19.62 -1.42
N SER A 77 5.51 -20.59 -0.87
CA SER A 77 5.47 -21.98 -1.33
C SER A 77 4.06 -22.58 -1.28
N ALA A 78 3.28 -22.26 -0.24
CA ALA A 78 1.91 -22.75 -0.10
C ALA A 78 1.00 -22.09 -1.15
N PHE A 79 1.05 -20.76 -1.31
CA PHE A 79 0.26 -20.04 -2.31
C PHE A 79 0.55 -20.49 -3.75
N THR A 80 1.80 -20.82 -4.07
CA THR A 80 2.21 -21.29 -5.41
C THR A 80 2.00 -22.78 -5.65
N SER A 81 1.53 -23.52 -4.65
CA SER A 81 1.23 -24.95 -4.76
C SER A 81 -0.28 -25.19 -4.85
N ASN A 82 -0.68 -26.47 -4.82
CA ASN A 82 -2.08 -26.86 -4.69
C ASN A 82 -2.56 -26.88 -3.23
N GLU A 83 -1.68 -26.56 -2.27
CA GLU A 83 -2.02 -26.55 -0.86
C GLU A 83 -2.77 -25.28 -0.46
N ARG A 84 -3.65 -25.39 0.54
CA ARG A 84 -4.30 -24.23 1.14
C ARG A 84 -3.39 -23.66 2.23
N ALA A 85 -2.85 -22.47 2.01
CA ALA A 85 -1.98 -21.77 2.95
C ALA A 85 -2.68 -21.53 4.30
N THR A 86 -2.03 -21.88 5.40
CA THR A 86 -2.52 -21.54 6.74
C THR A 86 -1.79 -20.29 7.22
N VAL A 87 -2.52 -19.18 7.33
CA VAL A 87 -1.94 -17.87 7.59
C VAL A 87 -2.19 -17.48 9.04
N ASN A 88 -1.13 -17.25 9.81
CA ASN A 88 -1.26 -16.59 11.11
C ASN A 88 -1.41 -15.08 10.91
N LEU A 89 -2.65 -14.60 10.96
CA LEU A 89 -2.96 -13.24 10.55
C LEU A 89 -2.40 -12.19 11.50
N SER A 90 -2.27 -12.50 12.80
CA SER A 90 -1.73 -11.54 13.76
C SER A 90 -0.24 -11.30 13.53
N GLU A 91 0.50 -12.36 13.17
CA GLU A 91 1.93 -12.26 12.83
C GLU A 91 2.13 -11.50 11.52
N VAL A 92 1.31 -11.79 10.49
CA VAL A 92 1.35 -11.06 9.22
C VAL A 92 1.11 -9.57 9.44
N MET A 93 0.03 -9.20 10.11
CA MET A 93 -0.32 -7.78 10.33
C MET A 93 0.73 -7.06 11.19
N GLN A 94 1.24 -7.70 12.25
CA GLN A 94 2.34 -7.12 13.05
C GLN A 94 3.61 -6.93 12.24
N ALA A 95 3.99 -7.93 11.43
CA ALA A 95 5.15 -7.82 10.55
C ALA A 95 4.97 -6.71 9.51
N THR A 96 3.77 -6.53 8.98
CA THR A 96 3.46 -5.42 8.07
C THR A 96 3.66 -4.05 8.75
N LEU A 97 3.20 -3.89 9.99
CA LEU A 97 3.35 -2.64 10.73
C LEU A 97 4.82 -2.32 11.04
N VAL A 98 5.58 -3.30 11.53
CA VAL A 98 7.01 -3.14 11.89
C VAL A 98 7.87 -2.78 10.66
N ASN A 99 7.47 -3.24 9.48
CA ASN A 99 8.17 -2.98 8.21
C ASN A 99 7.68 -1.70 7.50
N SER A 100 6.70 -0.98 8.03
CA SER A 100 6.18 0.28 7.45
C SER A 100 6.92 1.52 7.99
N ASP A 101 8.24 1.54 7.98
CA ASP A 101 9.03 2.70 8.48
C ASP A 101 9.06 3.90 7.53
N ASP A 102 8.50 3.73 6.34
CA ASP A 102 8.37 4.72 5.29
C ASP A 102 7.16 5.67 5.48
N LYS A 103 6.35 5.51 6.53
CA LYS A 103 5.08 6.25 6.73
C LYS A 103 5.07 7.12 7.99
N ASP A 104 4.49 8.33 7.91
CA ASP A 104 4.36 9.29 9.03
C ASP A 104 3.66 8.68 10.25
N TRP A 105 3.96 9.16 11.46
CA TRP A 105 3.44 8.56 12.69
C TRP A 105 1.90 8.58 12.74
N ARG A 106 1.27 9.59 12.10
CA ARG A 106 -0.18 9.72 12.00
C ARG A 106 -0.83 8.53 11.30
N TYR A 107 -0.12 7.88 10.38
CA TYR A 107 -0.56 6.64 9.72
C TYR A 107 -0.91 5.55 10.74
N PHE A 108 -0.04 5.32 11.73
CA PHE A 108 -0.25 4.26 12.73
C PHE A 108 -1.42 4.56 13.65
N VAL A 109 -1.59 5.83 14.02
CA VAL A 109 -2.71 6.28 14.85
C VAL A 109 -4.03 6.10 14.09
N MET A 110 -4.09 6.54 12.84
CA MET A 110 -5.29 6.39 11.98
C MET A 110 -5.63 4.93 11.67
N LEU A 111 -4.66 4.02 11.73
CA LEU A 111 -4.91 2.60 11.51
C LEU A 111 -5.64 1.91 12.67
N VAL A 112 -5.48 2.38 13.92
CA VAL A 112 -6.07 1.69 15.09
C VAL A 112 -7.55 1.34 14.95
N PRO A 113 -8.46 2.25 14.53
CA PRO A 113 -9.87 1.91 14.39
C PRO A 113 -10.14 0.87 13.29
N VAL A 114 -9.25 0.72 12.30
CA VAL A 114 -9.48 -0.17 11.15
C VAL A 114 -8.90 -1.57 11.31
N LEU A 115 -7.86 -1.74 12.16
CA LEU A 115 -7.15 -3.02 12.30
C LEU A 115 -8.09 -4.17 12.67
N TYR A 116 -9.06 -3.89 13.54
CA TYR A 116 -10.06 -4.88 13.92
C TYR A 116 -10.86 -5.40 12.73
N ASP A 117 -11.42 -4.46 11.99
CA ASP A 117 -12.32 -4.77 10.89
C ASP A 117 -11.57 -5.38 9.72
N MET A 118 -10.31 -4.98 9.50
CA MET A 118 -9.45 -5.61 8.53
C MET A 118 -9.14 -7.06 8.89
N GLN A 119 -8.84 -7.34 10.15
CA GLN A 119 -8.60 -8.71 10.60
C GLN A 119 -9.86 -9.57 10.39
N LYS A 120 -11.04 -9.06 10.77
CA LYS A 120 -12.33 -9.73 10.53
C LYS A 120 -12.60 -9.95 9.05
N PHE A 121 -12.32 -8.95 8.22
CA PHE A 121 -12.49 -9.00 6.78
C PHE A 121 -11.65 -10.14 6.20
N ILE A 122 -10.35 -10.19 6.49
CA ILE A 122 -9.46 -11.23 5.98
C ILE A 122 -9.87 -12.62 6.47
N VAL A 123 -10.23 -12.77 7.76
CA VAL A 123 -10.75 -14.04 8.29
C VAL A 123 -12.00 -14.50 7.54
N LYS A 124 -12.94 -13.59 7.30
CA LYS A 124 -14.17 -13.87 6.55
C LYS A 124 -13.87 -14.27 5.11
N GLU A 125 -13.05 -13.51 4.38
CA GLU A 125 -12.71 -13.83 2.99
C GLU A 125 -11.89 -15.14 2.90
N SER A 126 -11.05 -15.43 3.90
CA SER A 126 -10.31 -16.70 3.97
C SER A 126 -11.23 -17.92 4.06
N SER A 127 -12.44 -17.80 4.63
CA SER A 127 -13.35 -18.93 4.82
C SER A 127 -13.86 -19.50 3.49
N VAL A 128 -13.99 -18.65 2.48
CA VAL A 128 -14.48 -18.99 1.14
C VAL A 128 -13.36 -19.05 0.09
N ASN A 129 -12.15 -18.60 0.43
CA ASN A 129 -11.02 -18.60 -0.49
C ASN A 129 -10.35 -20.00 -0.54
N PRO A 130 -10.12 -20.58 -1.73
CA PRO A 130 -9.50 -21.89 -1.85
C PRO A 130 -7.98 -21.89 -1.58
N ARG A 131 -7.32 -20.73 -1.64
CA ARG A 131 -5.85 -20.60 -1.50
C ARG A 131 -5.37 -20.49 -0.06
N PHE A 132 -6.18 -19.92 0.83
CA PHE A 132 -5.73 -19.69 2.19
C PHE A 132 -6.85 -19.87 3.22
N VAL A 133 -6.44 -20.08 4.46
CA VAL A 133 -7.27 -19.99 5.66
C VAL A 133 -6.53 -19.14 6.68
N ALA A 134 -7.18 -18.10 7.19
CA ALA A 134 -6.58 -17.23 8.19
C ALA A 134 -6.93 -17.70 9.59
N GLN A 135 -5.90 -17.83 10.43
CA GLN A 135 -6.02 -18.06 11.86
C GLN A 135 -5.82 -16.73 12.58
N ALA A 136 -6.77 -16.38 13.44
CA ALA A 136 -6.72 -15.19 14.28
C ALA A 136 -7.14 -15.58 15.71
N PRO A 137 -6.34 -15.27 16.75
CA PRO A 137 -6.74 -15.43 18.14
C PRO A 137 -7.91 -14.49 18.50
N LYS A 138 -8.51 -14.70 19.68
CA LYS A 138 -9.57 -13.82 20.20
C LYS A 138 -9.05 -12.38 20.36
N PHE A 139 -9.95 -11.44 20.08
CA PHE A 139 -9.63 -10.06 19.73
C PHE A 139 -9.64 -9.09 20.93
N ASP A 140 -8.70 -8.14 20.93
CA ASP A 140 -8.65 -6.99 21.85
C ASP A 140 -8.11 -5.74 21.11
N ILE A 141 -8.82 -4.62 21.19
CA ILE A 141 -8.36 -3.34 20.60
C ILE A 141 -7.14 -2.78 21.34
N ASN A 142 -7.03 -3.05 22.64
CA ASN A 142 -5.91 -2.61 23.47
C ASN A 142 -4.62 -3.32 23.07
N PHE A 143 -4.71 -4.56 22.56
CA PHE A 143 -3.57 -5.24 21.94
C PHE A 143 -3.01 -4.45 20.75
N TRP A 144 -3.87 -3.99 19.84
CA TRP A 144 -3.42 -3.23 18.68
C TRP A 144 -2.91 -1.83 19.04
N ARG A 145 -3.52 -1.18 20.03
CA ARG A 145 -3.02 0.09 20.59
C ARG A 145 -1.61 -0.08 21.14
N MET A 146 -1.36 -1.15 21.91
CA MET A 146 -0.01 -1.49 22.39
C MET A 146 0.98 -1.75 21.25
N ILE A 147 0.59 -2.54 20.24
CA ILE A 147 1.43 -2.78 19.06
C ILE A 147 1.78 -1.47 18.35
N MET A 148 0.80 -0.59 18.13
CA MET A 148 1.04 0.69 17.46
C MET A 148 1.95 1.62 18.26
N ARG A 149 1.82 1.70 19.59
CA ARG A 149 2.77 2.46 20.42
C ARG A 149 4.19 1.93 20.27
N THR A 150 4.35 0.61 20.26
CA THR A 150 5.66 -0.05 20.07
C THR A 150 6.24 0.26 18.69
N VAL A 151 5.43 0.15 17.63
CA VAL A 151 5.84 0.43 16.25
C VAL A 151 6.26 1.90 16.08
N MET A 152 5.47 2.84 16.63
CA MET A 152 5.85 4.26 16.63
C MET A 152 7.17 4.49 17.38
N ALA A 153 7.33 3.90 18.57
CA ALA A 153 8.57 4.04 19.33
C ALA A 153 9.80 3.49 18.57
N ILE A 154 9.64 2.38 17.85
CA ILE A 154 10.66 1.82 16.96
C ILE A 154 10.98 2.81 15.82
N ASN A 155 9.96 3.33 15.14
CA ASN A 155 10.14 4.23 14.01
C ASN A 155 10.79 5.56 14.40
N PHE A 156 10.49 6.08 15.60
CA PHE A 156 11.20 7.24 16.15
C PHE A 156 12.73 7.04 16.13
N PHE A 157 13.21 5.88 16.57
CA PHE A 157 14.65 5.61 16.57
C PHE A 157 15.20 5.31 15.18
N LYS A 158 14.43 4.64 14.31
CA LYS A 158 14.82 4.43 12.90
C LYS A 158 15.03 5.76 12.18
N TRP A 159 14.13 6.72 12.35
CA TRP A 159 14.21 8.04 11.70
C TRP A 159 15.35 8.91 12.24
N GLN A 160 15.85 8.59 13.44
CA GLN A 160 17.09 9.15 13.97
C GLN A 160 18.36 8.46 13.45
N GLY A 161 18.23 7.45 12.57
CA GLY A 161 19.36 6.67 12.05
C GLY A 161 19.97 5.70 13.06
N LYS A 162 19.24 5.32 14.12
CA LYS A 162 19.74 4.39 15.14
C LYS A 162 19.48 2.93 14.76
N ASP A 163 20.40 2.05 15.15
CA ASP A 163 20.21 0.60 15.03
C ASP A 163 19.24 0.10 16.11
N VAL A 164 17.99 -0.12 15.71
CA VAL A 164 16.93 -0.61 16.60
C VAL A 164 17.24 -2.02 17.14
N ALA A 165 17.90 -2.88 16.35
CA ALA A 165 18.23 -4.23 16.79
C ALA A 165 19.26 -4.22 17.93
N GLU A 166 20.20 -3.27 17.89
CA GLU A 166 21.12 -3.03 19.00
C GLU A 166 20.41 -2.41 20.20
N MET A 167 19.52 -1.43 19.98
CA MET A 167 18.77 -0.78 21.05
C MET A 167 17.86 -1.75 21.82
N MET A 168 17.14 -2.65 21.13
CA MET A 168 16.30 -3.67 21.77
C MET A 168 17.10 -4.63 22.66
N LYS A 169 18.40 -4.82 22.39
CA LYS A 169 19.27 -5.70 23.19
C LYS A 169 19.86 -5.01 24.41
N THR A 170 20.04 -3.68 24.36
CA THR A 170 20.91 -2.95 25.29
C THR A 170 20.19 -1.87 26.10
N SER A 171 18.96 -1.52 25.75
CA SER A 171 18.27 -0.33 26.27
C SER A 171 16.79 -0.56 26.51
N GLN A 172 16.27 0.02 27.59
CA GLN A 172 14.82 0.12 27.88
C GLN A 172 14.16 1.34 27.22
N ALA A 173 14.86 1.99 26.27
CA ALA A 173 14.41 3.24 25.66
C ALA A 173 13.11 3.09 24.85
N ILE A 174 12.93 1.97 24.15
CA ILE A 174 11.70 1.68 23.40
C ILE A 174 10.52 1.56 24.36
N ASP A 175 10.66 0.77 25.42
CA ASP A 175 9.64 0.61 26.47
C ASP A 175 9.27 1.94 27.11
N THR A 176 10.29 2.71 27.50
CA THR A 176 10.08 4.04 28.09
C THR A 176 9.30 4.96 27.15
N LEU A 177 9.60 4.91 25.85
CA LEU A 177 8.96 5.78 24.87
C LEU A 177 7.52 5.34 24.58
N GLN A 178 7.26 4.04 24.43
CA GLN A 178 5.88 3.56 24.22
C GLN A 178 4.97 3.90 25.40
N PHE A 179 5.47 3.89 26.65
CA PHE A 179 4.68 4.31 27.82
C PHE A 179 4.42 5.82 27.82
N LYS A 180 5.35 6.65 27.34
CA LYS A 180 5.11 8.10 27.20
C LYS A 180 4.02 8.45 26.18
N PHE A 181 3.78 7.56 25.22
CA PHE A 181 2.72 7.75 24.22
C PHE A 181 1.33 7.41 24.74
N LEU A 182 1.20 6.89 25.97
CA LEU A 182 -0.09 6.69 26.62
C LEU A 182 -0.58 8.00 27.24
N SER A 183 -1.90 8.22 27.17
CA SER A 183 -2.57 9.26 27.93
C SER A 183 -2.58 8.91 29.43
N GLU A 184 -2.48 9.92 30.29
CA GLU A 184 -2.45 9.76 31.75
C GLU A 184 -3.86 9.65 32.38
N ASN A 185 -4.90 9.36 31.58
CA ASN A 185 -6.27 9.18 32.07
C ASN A 185 -6.60 7.69 32.28
N GLU A 186 -7.38 7.38 33.31
CA GLU A 186 -7.81 6.00 33.66
C GLU A 186 -8.81 5.36 32.67
N ALA A 187 -8.97 5.95 31.48
CA ALA A 187 -9.76 5.36 30.40
C ALA A 187 -8.92 4.28 29.67
N ASP A 188 -9.51 3.63 28.65
CA ASP A 188 -8.80 2.69 27.78
C ASP A 188 -7.44 3.24 27.28
N ASP A 189 -6.59 2.34 26.77
CA ASP A 189 -5.20 2.54 26.29
C ASP A 189 -5.05 3.61 25.16
N ASP A 190 -5.45 4.84 25.42
CA ASP A 190 -5.51 5.96 24.48
C ASP A 190 -4.15 6.61 24.25
N PHE A 191 -3.97 7.16 23.05
CA PHE A 191 -2.75 7.84 22.67
C PHE A 191 -2.73 9.27 23.20
N ASN A 192 -1.59 9.67 23.76
CA ASN A 192 -1.29 11.08 24.02
C ASN A 192 -0.75 11.74 22.74
N LEU A 193 -1.64 12.18 21.86
CA LEU A 193 -1.27 12.74 20.56
C LEU A 193 -0.42 14.01 20.66
N ALA A 194 -0.59 14.81 21.72
CA ALA A 194 0.24 15.98 21.94
C ALA A 194 1.71 15.60 22.22
N VAL A 195 1.93 14.58 23.06
CA VAL A 195 3.27 14.06 23.35
C VAL A 195 3.88 13.38 22.12
N ILE A 196 3.09 12.61 21.37
CA ILE A 196 3.56 11.97 20.14
C ILE A 196 3.99 13.04 19.13
N HIS A 197 3.13 14.03 18.85
CA HIS A 197 3.42 15.10 17.92
C HIS A 197 4.71 15.86 18.28
N GLU A 198 4.88 16.27 19.54
CA GLU A 198 6.11 16.97 19.96
C GLU A 198 7.34 16.05 19.91
N THR A 199 7.19 14.76 20.19
CA THR A 199 8.29 13.78 20.09
C THR A 199 8.81 13.65 18.65
N PHE A 200 7.91 13.61 17.67
CA PHE A 200 8.26 13.46 16.25
C PHE A 200 8.56 14.77 15.54
N LYS A 201 8.50 15.91 16.24
CA LYS A 201 8.75 17.23 15.66
C LYS A 201 10.15 17.32 15.05
N GLY A 202 10.21 17.73 13.79
CA GLY A 202 11.46 17.81 13.02
C GLY A 202 12.04 16.45 12.61
N LEU A 203 11.34 15.35 12.88
CA LEU A 203 11.64 14.05 12.30
C LEU A 203 10.67 13.78 11.15
N SER A 204 11.13 13.04 10.15
CA SER A 204 10.31 12.66 9.00
C SER A 204 10.61 11.21 8.62
N PRO A 205 9.65 10.52 7.98
CA PRO A 205 9.88 9.18 7.46
C PRO A 205 11.06 9.15 6.50
N VAL A 206 11.85 8.09 6.60
CA VAL A 206 12.96 7.87 5.68
C VAL A 206 12.45 7.08 4.48
N LEU A 207 12.20 7.78 3.38
CA LEU A 207 11.84 7.12 2.12
C LEU A 207 13.06 6.40 1.54
N ARG A 208 12.80 5.29 0.83
CA ARG A 208 13.86 4.55 0.16
C ARG A 208 14.54 5.43 -0.89
N SER A 209 15.86 5.53 -0.81
CA SER A 209 16.67 6.21 -1.83
C SER A 209 16.78 5.36 -3.11
N PHE A 210 16.68 5.99 -4.27
CA PHE A 210 17.07 5.37 -5.54
C PHE A 210 18.59 5.44 -5.71
N LYS A 211 19.23 4.32 -6.07
CA LYS A 211 20.63 4.37 -6.54
C LYS A 211 20.65 5.17 -7.85
N ASN A 212 21.56 6.14 -7.95
CA ASN A 212 21.79 6.97 -9.14
C ASN A 212 20.63 7.92 -9.53
N ALA A 213 19.82 8.41 -8.58
CA ALA A 213 18.84 9.49 -8.83
C ALA A 213 19.47 10.90 -8.86
N GLU A 214 20.78 10.99 -9.04
CA GLU A 214 21.49 12.22 -9.37
C GLU A 214 21.60 12.27 -10.89
N VAL A 215 20.55 12.77 -11.54
CA VAL A 215 20.65 13.23 -12.92
C VAL A 215 21.22 14.65 -12.84
N GLU A 216 22.31 14.93 -13.56
CA GLU A 216 22.82 16.30 -13.69
C GLU A 216 21.66 17.19 -14.13
N GLU A 217 21.37 18.26 -13.36
CA GLU A 217 20.42 19.29 -13.77
C GLU A 217 20.74 19.69 -15.20
N SER A 218 19.79 19.44 -16.10
CA SER A 218 19.96 19.78 -17.49
C SER A 218 20.05 21.29 -17.58
N THR A 219 21.20 21.81 -18.03
CA THR A 219 21.36 23.25 -18.31
C THR A 219 20.54 23.71 -19.52
N ILE A 220 19.73 22.83 -20.12
CA ILE A 220 18.97 23.07 -21.34
C ILE A 220 17.55 23.46 -20.92
N SER A 221 17.29 24.78 -20.91
CA SER A 221 15.92 25.30 -20.84
C SER A 221 15.29 25.23 -22.23
N ILE A 222 14.10 24.63 -22.33
CA ILE A 222 13.29 24.70 -23.56
C ILE A 222 12.65 26.08 -23.70
N THR A 223 12.37 26.49 -24.94
CA THR A 223 11.64 27.75 -25.20
C THR A 223 10.18 27.65 -24.77
N ASP A 224 9.57 28.79 -24.42
CA ASP A 224 8.14 28.89 -24.05
C ASP A 224 7.19 28.23 -25.07
N SER A 225 7.47 28.37 -26.37
CA SER A 225 6.65 27.75 -27.42
C SER A 225 6.66 26.22 -27.39
N VAL A 226 7.79 25.61 -27.00
CA VAL A 226 7.91 24.15 -26.85
C VAL A 226 7.18 23.70 -25.58
N LEU A 227 7.31 24.47 -24.49
CA LEU A 227 6.57 24.21 -23.26
C LEU A 227 5.06 24.26 -23.50
N GLU A 228 4.54 25.31 -24.15
CA GLU A 228 3.12 25.41 -24.47
C GLU A 228 2.62 24.25 -25.33
N THR A 229 3.43 23.80 -26.29
CA THR A 229 3.13 22.64 -27.13
C THR A 229 3.04 21.36 -26.30
N GLU A 230 3.99 21.15 -25.39
CA GLU A 230 4.01 20.00 -24.48
C GLU A 230 2.80 19.99 -23.54
N LEU A 231 2.46 21.14 -22.95
CA LEU A 231 1.32 21.25 -22.04
C LEU A 231 -0.03 21.08 -22.77
N ALA A 232 -0.14 21.54 -24.01
CA ALA A 232 -1.32 21.31 -24.84
C ALA A 232 -1.44 19.82 -25.21
N TYR A 233 -0.32 19.18 -25.56
CA TYR A 233 -0.24 17.76 -25.82
C TYR A 233 -0.68 16.93 -24.59
N ALA A 234 -0.12 17.24 -23.41
CA ALA A 234 -0.43 16.58 -22.15
C ALA A 234 -1.93 16.59 -21.87
N LYS A 235 -2.59 17.76 -21.96
CA LYS A 235 -4.04 17.89 -21.75
C LYS A 235 -4.85 16.98 -22.66
N ILE A 236 -4.50 16.93 -23.95
CA ILE A 236 -5.20 16.08 -24.93
C ILE A 236 -5.00 14.60 -24.60
N LYS A 237 -3.76 14.17 -24.34
CA LYS A 237 -3.44 12.76 -24.10
C LYS A 237 -3.95 12.25 -22.78
N LEU A 238 -3.89 13.04 -21.72
CA LEU A 238 -4.44 12.68 -20.41
C LEU A 238 -5.96 12.56 -20.46
N GLY A 239 -6.64 13.44 -21.21
CA GLY A 239 -8.06 13.28 -21.50
C GLY A 239 -8.38 11.97 -22.25
N GLN A 240 -7.58 11.61 -23.25
CA GLN A 240 -7.72 10.34 -23.96
C GLN A 240 -7.42 9.12 -23.08
N PHE A 241 -6.42 9.22 -22.20
CA PHE A 241 -6.06 8.17 -21.26
C PHE A 241 -7.20 7.90 -20.27
N LYS A 242 -7.72 8.97 -19.63
CA LYS A 242 -8.87 8.88 -18.72
C LYS A 242 -10.10 8.25 -19.37
N LEU A 243 -10.35 8.55 -20.65
CA LEU A 243 -11.47 7.95 -21.42
C LEU A 243 -11.22 6.51 -21.85
N ALA A 244 -9.97 6.12 -22.06
CA ALA A 244 -9.59 4.77 -22.47
C ALA A 244 -9.55 3.79 -21.28
N SER A 245 -9.32 4.30 -20.07
CA SER A 245 -9.38 3.54 -18.83
C SER A 245 -10.83 3.16 -18.49
N VAL A 246 -10.97 2.16 -17.60
CA VAL A 246 -12.29 1.82 -17.04
C VAL A 246 -12.88 3.07 -16.39
N LYS A 247 -14.16 3.33 -16.66
CA LYS A 247 -14.84 4.53 -16.17
C LYS A 247 -14.64 4.66 -14.66
N ASP A 248 -14.29 5.87 -14.22
CA ASP A 248 -14.08 6.24 -12.82
C ASP A 248 -12.85 5.57 -12.15
N VAL A 249 -11.95 4.94 -12.91
CA VAL A 249 -10.68 4.39 -12.38
C VAL A 249 -9.53 5.40 -12.40
N VAL A 250 -9.43 6.21 -13.46
CA VAL A 250 -8.43 7.29 -13.53
C VAL A 250 -9.06 8.56 -12.99
N SER A 251 -8.65 8.94 -11.79
CA SER A 251 -9.15 10.10 -11.06
C SER A 251 -8.55 11.41 -11.55
N ASP A 252 -9.12 12.54 -11.14
CA ASP A 252 -8.52 13.85 -11.43
C ASP A 252 -7.15 14.00 -10.75
N ASN A 253 -6.97 13.41 -9.57
CA ASN A 253 -5.70 13.35 -8.86
C ASN A 253 -4.61 12.62 -9.68
N VAL A 254 -4.94 11.47 -10.28
CA VAL A 254 -4.05 10.75 -11.21
C VAL A 254 -3.69 11.63 -12.40
N THR A 255 -4.67 12.30 -13.03
CA THR A 255 -4.38 13.15 -14.18
C THR A 255 -3.53 14.37 -13.83
N ALA A 256 -3.71 14.93 -12.63
CA ALA A 256 -2.89 16.04 -12.14
C ALA A 256 -1.45 15.60 -11.89
N MET A 257 -1.24 14.43 -11.26
CA MET A 257 0.09 13.84 -11.08
C MET A 257 0.79 13.61 -12.42
N LEU A 258 0.10 12.99 -13.40
CA LEU A 258 0.69 12.74 -14.71
C LEU A 258 0.93 14.04 -15.50
N TYR A 259 0.09 15.07 -15.31
CA TYR A 259 0.32 16.40 -15.87
C TYR A 259 1.57 17.05 -15.28
N ALA A 260 1.82 16.87 -13.98
CA ALA A 260 3.03 17.37 -13.32
C ALA A 260 4.30 16.76 -13.92
N PHE A 261 4.29 15.49 -14.34
CA PHE A 261 5.41 14.93 -15.12
C PHE A 261 5.64 15.68 -16.43
N HIS A 262 4.60 16.06 -17.16
CA HIS A 262 4.76 16.89 -18.37
C HIS A 262 5.31 18.27 -18.08
N GLU A 263 4.71 18.98 -17.14
CA GLU A 263 5.09 20.36 -16.82
C GLU A 263 6.48 20.45 -16.18
N GLY A 264 6.73 19.62 -15.18
CA GLY A 264 7.95 19.65 -14.41
C GLY A 264 9.15 19.07 -15.17
N MET A 265 8.99 18.00 -15.95
CA MET A 265 10.09 17.51 -16.81
C MET A 265 10.51 18.55 -17.85
N ALA A 266 9.54 19.28 -18.38
CA ALA A 266 9.77 20.33 -19.36
C ALA A 266 10.49 21.54 -18.73
N LYS A 267 10.10 21.95 -17.52
CA LYS A 267 10.67 23.12 -16.82
C LYS A 267 12.02 22.84 -16.15
N GLU A 268 12.15 21.73 -15.45
CA GLU A 268 13.34 21.39 -14.65
C GLU A 268 14.44 20.74 -15.50
N TYR A 269 14.06 19.93 -16.50
CA TYR A 269 15.02 19.15 -17.28
C TYR A 269 15.07 19.52 -18.78
N GLY A 270 14.14 20.36 -19.25
CA GLY A 270 14.02 20.67 -20.68
C GLY A 270 13.59 19.47 -21.53
N LEU A 271 12.89 18.50 -20.93
CA LEU A 271 12.50 17.25 -21.58
C LEU A 271 11.01 17.22 -21.88
N THR A 272 10.66 16.88 -23.13
CA THR A 272 9.27 16.54 -23.51
C THR A 272 9.05 15.03 -23.42
N HIS A 273 7.79 14.59 -23.46
CA HIS A 273 7.42 13.18 -23.39
C HIS A 273 8.18 12.23 -24.34
N ASP A 274 8.57 12.71 -25.52
CA ASP A 274 9.35 11.96 -26.51
C ASP A 274 10.75 11.57 -26.01
N SER A 275 11.30 12.38 -25.10
CA SER A 275 12.68 12.32 -24.63
C SER A 275 12.84 11.79 -23.21
N TRP A 276 11.74 11.41 -22.54
CA TRP A 276 11.81 10.89 -21.19
C TRP A 276 12.66 9.62 -21.12
N SER A 277 13.55 9.56 -20.13
CA SER A 277 14.27 8.36 -19.72
C SER A 277 13.78 7.90 -18.34
N ALA A 278 14.08 6.65 -17.96
CA ALA A 278 13.72 6.15 -16.64
C ALA A 278 14.46 6.91 -15.52
N GLU A 279 15.70 7.32 -15.78
CA GLU A 279 16.54 8.08 -14.87
C GLU A 279 15.94 9.48 -14.62
N ALA A 280 15.53 10.17 -15.69
CA ALA A 280 14.94 11.49 -15.56
C ALA A 280 13.57 11.45 -14.88
N LEU A 281 12.74 10.43 -15.18
CA LEU A 281 11.48 10.20 -14.46
C LEU A 281 11.70 9.94 -12.96
N LYS A 282 12.71 9.14 -12.59
CA LYS A 282 13.10 8.91 -11.19
C LYS A 282 13.56 10.19 -10.52
N ALA A 283 14.47 10.93 -11.14
CA ALA A 283 15.01 12.16 -10.59
C ALA A 283 13.89 13.19 -10.35
N PHE A 284 13.02 13.40 -11.34
CA PHE A 284 11.85 14.26 -11.18
C PHE A 284 10.93 13.80 -10.04
N THR A 285 10.65 12.49 -9.97
CA THR A 285 9.81 11.92 -8.91
C THR A 285 10.33 12.24 -7.51
N VAL A 286 11.65 12.14 -7.31
CA VAL A 286 12.28 12.34 -6.00
C VAL A 286 12.39 13.82 -5.65
N HIS A 287 12.79 14.65 -6.62
CA HIS A 287 13.25 16.01 -6.32
C HIS A 287 12.19 17.09 -6.55
N HIS A 288 11.22 16.87 -7.45
CA HIS A 288 10.34 17.94 -7.92
C HIS A 288 8.86 17.58 -8.01
N LEU A 289 8.47 16.31 -7.98
CA LEU A 289 7.08 15.92 -8.23
C LEU A 289 6.08 16.66 -7.34
N LEU A 290 6.38 16.80 -6.03
CA LEU A 290 5.51 17.49 -5.08
C LEU A 290 5.51 19.02 -5.21
N ASP A 291 6.44 19.61 -5.97
CA ASP A 291 6.42 21.03 -6.31
C ASP A 291 5.40 21.33 -7.43
N TYR A 292 5.11 20.34 -8.27
CA TYR A 292 4.23 20.43 -9.43
C TYR A 292 2.88 19.74 -9.24
N TRP A 293 2.77 18.83 -8.28
CA TRP A 293 1.55 18.11 -7.94
C TRP A 293 1.26 18.23 -6.46
N ARG A 294 0.04 18.65 -6.14
CA ARG A 294 -0.51 18.59 -4.79
C ARG A 294 -1.38 17.33 -4.68
N PRO A 295 -0.94 16.30 -3.93
CA PRO A 295 -1.73 15.11 -3.73
C PRO A 295 -3.10 15.40 -3.11
N GLU A 296 -4.06 14.54 -3.42
CA GLU A 296 -5.37 14.49 -2.77
C GLU A 296 -5.62 13.09 -2.21
N TRP A 297 -6.46 12.98 -1.18
CA TRP A 297 -6.82 11.68 -0.59
C TRP A 297 -7.55 10.75 -1.55
N GLN A 298 -8.13 11.27 -2.64
CA GLN A 298 -8.87 10.42 -3.56
C GLN A 298 -7.95 9.53 -4.40
N ASP A 299 -8.21 8.22 -4.38
CA ASP A 299 -7.56 7.22 -5.24
C ASP A 299 -6.04 7.25 -5.06
N LEU A 300 -5.60 7.27 -3.79
CA LEU A 300 -4.20 7.45 -3.41
C LEU A 300 -3.43 6.13 -3.44
N ASP A 301 -4.08 5.04 -3.03
CA ASP A 301 -3.48 3.71 -3.05
C ASP A 301 -3.24 3.21 -4.49
N GLY A 302 -1.97 2.96 -4.83
CA GLY A 302 -1.55 2.52 -6.16
C GLY A 302 -1.48 3.63 -7.23
N ILE A 303 -1.62 4.91 -6.86
CA ILE A 303 -1.58 6.05 -7.79
C ILE A 303 -0.30 6.11 -8.62
N GLY A 304 0.85 5.77 -8.04
CA GLY A 304 2.15 5.71 -8.70
C GLY A 304 2.23 4.63 -9.78
N GLY A 305 1.41 3.58 -9.68
CA GLY A 305 1.26 2.57 -10.73
C GLY A 305 0.73 3.16 -12.04
N GLU A 306 -0.04 4.26 -11.97
CA GLU A 306 -0.61 4.92 -13.14
C GLU A 306 0.44 5.56 -14.05
N LEU A 307 1.65 5.86 -13.55
CA LEU A 307 2.75 6.28 -14.39
C LEU A 307 3.11 5.20 -15.43
N LYS A 308 3.23 3.94 -15.00
CA LYS A 308 3.54 2.82 -15.90
C LYS A 308 2.38 2.54 -16.86
N SER A 309 1.13 2.62 -16.36
CA SER A 309 -0.08 2.52 -17.19
C SER A 309 -0.11 3.60 -18.28
N TYR A 310 0.24 4.83 -17.92
CA TYR A 310 0.26 5.95 -18.85
C TYR A 310 1.37 5.84 -19.90
N LEU A 311 2.59 5.44 -19.51
CA LEU A 311 3.67 5.17 -20.47
C LEU A 311 3.27 4.06 -21.46
N THR A 312 2.62 3.00 -20.97
CA THR A 312 2.10 1.92 -21.82
C THR A 312 1.05 2.45 -22.80
N PHE A 313 0.15 3.31 -22.32
CA PHE A 313 -0.83 3.99 -23.17
C PHE A 313 -0.15 4.85 -24.24
N LEU A 314 0.82 5.70 -23.89
CA LEU A 314 1.55 6.54 -24.85
C LEU A 314 2.27 5.69 -25.91
N SER A 315 2.90 4.58 -25.50
CA SER A 315 3.53 3.66 -26.42
C SER A 315 2.53 3.00 -27.36
N SER A 316 1.34 2.63 -26.88
CA SER A 316 0.26 2.10 -27.73
C SER A 316 -0.22 3.10 -28.79
N LYS A 317 -0.04 4.41 -28.53
CA LYS A 317 -0.30 5.50 -29.46
C LYS A 317 0.92 5.89 -30.30
N GLN A 318 2.01 5.14 -30.21
CA GLN A 318 3.29 5.41 -30.88
C GLN A 318 3.87 6.80 -30.54
N ALA A 319 3.49 7.35 -29.38
CA ALA A 319 3.96 8.65 -28.93
C ALA A 319 5.31 8.60 -28.21
N ILE A 320 5.73 7.43 -27.75
CA ILE A 320 7.04 7.24 -27.13
C ILE A 320 7.69 5.98 -27.68
N THR A 321 9.02 5.93 -27.60
CA THR A 321 9.83 4.78 -28.00
C THR A 321 10.57 4.20 -26.79
N GLY A 322 11.00 2.94 -26.89
CA GLY A 322 11.76 2.27 -25.82
C GLY A 322 10.96 2.02 -24.55
N LEU A 323 9.67 1.68 -24.65
CA LEU A 323 8.80 1.43 -23.49
C LEU A 323 9.39 0.39 -22.53
N LYS A 324 9.92 -0.70 -23.08
CA LYS A 324 10.48 -1.79 -22.28
C LYS A 324 11.60 -1.29 -21.38
N ASP A 325 12.59 -0.61 -21.95
CA ASP A 325 13.72 -0.08 -21.20
C ASP A 325 13.28 0.97 -20.18
N LYS A 326 12.23 1.76 -20.48
CA LYS A 326 11.63 2.68 -19.51
C LYS A 326 11.01 1.93 -18.32
N ILE A 327 10.11 0.98 -18.56
CA ILE A 327 9.39 0.26 -17.50
C ILE A 327 10.35 -0.59 -16.65
N ASP A 328 11.23 -1.36 -17.29
CA ASP A 328 12.17 -2.26 -16.61
C ASP A 328 13.12 -1.49 -15.67
N ASN A 329 13.34 -0.21 -15.95
CA ASN A 329 14.16 0.67 -15.12
C ASN A 329 13.35 1.60 -14.21
N LEU A 330 12.04 1.43 -14.05
CA LEU A 330 11.20 2.21 -13.11
C LEU A 330 10.82 1.42 -11.85
N ASP A 331 11.67 0.48 -11.44
CA ASP A 331 11.49 -0.27 -10.20
C ASP A 331 11.28 0.66 -9.00
N TYR A 332 10.24 0.35 -8.21
CA TYR A 332 9.87 1.04 -6.95
C TYR A 332 9.38 2.49 -7.09
N VAL A 333 9.41 3.08 -8.29
CA VAL A 333 8.90 4.46 -8.50
C VAL A 333 7.43 4.59 -8.16
N ASP A 334 6.64 3.56 -8.49
CA ASP A 334 5.23 3.43 -8.13
C ASP A 334 5.02 3.59 -6.62
N ARG A 335 5.61 2.69 -5.82
CA ARG A 335 5.47 2.73 -4.36
C ARG A 335 6.05 4.00 -3.75
N TYR A 336 7.12 4.55 -4.33
CA TYR A 336 7.70 5.80 -3.85
C TYR A 336 6.71 6.96 -3.99
N ILE A 337 6.04 7.08 -5.14
CA ILE A 337 5.00 8.09 -5.36
C ILE A 337 3.86 7.91 -4.36
N ASP A 338 3.35 6.68 -4.23
CA ASP A 338 2.25 6.34 -3.31
C ASP A 338 2.55 6.81 -1.87
N VAL A 339 3.73 6.42 -1.36
CA VAL A 339 4.12 6.72 0.03
C VAL A 339 4.48 8.19 0.22
N SER A 340 5.11 8.83 -0.77
CA SER A 340 5.42 10.27 -0.71
C SER A 340 4.16 11.10 -0.65
N ALA A 341 3.16 10.76 -1.47
CA ALA A 341 1.87 11.42 -1.50
C ALA A 341 1.09 11.23 -0.19
N LEU A 342 1.09 10.01 0.35
CA LEU A 342 0.52 9.70 1.66
C LEU A 342 1.17 10.53 2.78
N ASN A 343 2.50 10.57 2.83
CA ASN A 343 3.22 11.33 3.86
C ASN A 343 2.98 12.85 3.74
N TYR A 344 2.91 13.37 2.51
CA TYR A 344 2.55 14.76 2.27
C TYR A 344 1.18 15.10 2.88
N LEU A 345 0.17 14.26 2.62
CA LEU A 345 -1.19 14.46 3.13
C LEU A 345 -1.28 14.29 4.65
N LEU A 346 -0.60 13.30 5.21
CA LEU A 346 -0.54 13.08 6.65
C LEU A 346 0.12 14.27 7.37
N ALA A 347 1.21 14.82 6.82
CA ALA A 347 1.89 15.96 7.41
C ALA A 347 1.03 17.23 7.48
N ASP A 348 0.10 17.40 6.54
CA ASP A 348 -0.86 18.53 6.50
C ASP A 348 -1.98 18.38 7.55
N MET A 349 -2.15 17.20 8.17
CA MET A 349 -3.18 16.98 9.19
C MET A 349 -2.81 17.59 10.54
N SER A 350 -3.80 18.30 11.12
CA SER A 350 -3.73 18.80 12.49
C SER A 350 -3.87 17.67 13.52
N ILE A 351 -3.45 17.93 14.77
CA ILE A 351 -3.61 16.97 15.87
C ILE A 351 -5.10 16.65 16.10
N ASP A 352 -5.97 17.65 16.03
CA ASP A 352 -7.42 17.50 16.24
C ASP A 352 -8.06 16.67 15.11
N ASP A 353 -7.58 16.87 13.87
CA ASP A 353 -7.98 16.07 12.72
C ASP A 353 -7.63 14.59 12.88
N THR A 354 -6.41 14.31 13.35
CA THR A 354 -5.97 12.94 13.63
C THR A 354 -6.77 12.32 14.78
N ALA A 355 -7.01 13.08 15.85
CA ALA A 355 -7.75 12.62 17.02
C ALA A 355 -9.19 12.22 16.70
N THR A 356 -9.87 13.01 15.87
CA THR A 356 -11.28 12.76 15.50
C THR A 356 -11.45 11.50 14.65
N ARG A 357 -10.38 11.10 13.96
CA ARG A 357 -10.38 9.98 13.00
C ARG A 357 -9.79 8.67 13.56
N ALA A 358 -9.13 8.74 14.72
CA ALA A 358 -8.57 7.61 15.46
C ALA A 358 -9.57 7.07 16.48
#